data_AF-J1IWC9-F1
#
_entry.id   AF-J1IWC9-F1
#
_cell.length_a   1.000
_cell.length_b   1.000
_cell.length_c   1.000
_cell.angle_alpha   90.00
_cell.angle_beta   90.00
_cell.angle_gamma   90.00
#
_symmetry.space_group_name_H-M   'P 1'
#
loop_
_entity.id
_entity.type
_entity.pdbx_description
1 polymer ?
#
loop_
_entity_poly.entity_id
_entity_poly.type
_entity_poly.pdbx_seq_one_letter_code
_entity_poly.pdbx_strand_id
1 'polypeptide(L)'
;MNTLIKISEKIIEQEIVQTVNARKLHAFMKIGKRFATWITDRINQYTFEEGKDFIKTQDLRFSKLRSAKSRAATAIEYHLTLDMAKELSMVERNEKGR
;
A
#
# COMPACT_ATOMS: atom_id res chain seq x y z
N MET A 1 -18.23 2.16 -13.53
CA MET A 1 -16.85 2.67 -13.80
C MET A 1 -15.86 1.65 -13.28
N ASN A 2 -15.11 0.97 -14.16
CA ASN A 2 -14.12 -0.05 -13.76
C ASN A 2 -12.91 0.66 -13.14
N THR A 3 -12.83 0.70 -11.82
CA THR A 3 -11.72 1.33 -11.10
C THR A 3 -10.49 0.43 -11.20
N LEU A 4 -9.65 0.60 -12.23
CA LEU A 4 -8.44 -0.20 -12.37
C LEU A 4 -7.37 0.25 -11.36
N ILE A 5 -6.81 -0.71 -10.61
CA ILE A 5 -5.62 -0.44 -9.79
C ILE A 5 -4.42 -0.37 -10.72
N LYS A 6 -3.68 0.75 -10.67
CA LYS A 6 -2.45 0.90 -11.45
C LYS A 6 -1.34 0.04 -10.83
N ILE A 7 -0.82 -0.90 -11.61
CA ILE A 7 0.38 -1.68 -11.30
C ILE A 7 1.61 -0.79 -11.55
N SER A 8 2.62 -0.89 -10.71
CA SER A 8 3.89 -0.18 -10.80
C SER A 8 5.02 -1.15 -10.58
N GLU A 9 6.11 -1.00 -11.32
CA GLU A 9 7.28 -1.86 -11.16
C GLU A 9 8.21 -1.25 -10.11
N LYS A 10 8.72 -2.11 -9.22
CA LYS A 10 9.68 -1.77 -8.17
C LYS A 10 10.77 -2.82 -8.17
N ILE A 11 11.99 -2.40 -7.84
CA ILE A 11 13.10 -3.34 -7.68
C ILE A 11 13.06 -3.88 -6.26
N ILE A 12 12.87 -5.19 -6.11
CA ILE A 12 12.91 -5.95 -4.87
C ILE A 12 14.04 -6.97 -5.02
N GLU A 13 15.01 -6.98 -4.11
CA GLU A 13 16.16 -7.92 -4.16
C GLU A 13 16.84 -8.04 -5.54
N GLN A 14 17.01 -6.90 -6.23
CA GLN A 14 17.63 -6.81 -7.57
C GLN A 14 16.75 -7.33 -8.74
N GLU A 15 15.53 -7.78 -8.48
CA GLU A 15 14.55 -8.15 -9.50
C GLU A 15 13.47 -7.08 -9.68
N ILE A 16 12.98 -6.93 -10.92
CA ILE A 16 11.85 -6.05 -11.21
C ILE A 16 10.56 -6.80 -10.89
N VAL A 17 9.92 -6.40 -9.80
CA VAL A 17 8.67 -7.00 -9.34
C VAL A 17 7.51 -6.04 -9.60
N GLN A 18 6.40 -6.59 -10.08
CA GLN A 18 5.16 -5.85 -10.21
C GLN A 18 4.53 -5.65 -8.82
N THR A 19 4.28 -4.39 -8.50
CA THR A 19 3.72 -3.97 -7.22
C THR A 19 2.49 -3.10 -7.41
N VAL A 20 1.66 -3.03 -6.38
CA VAL A 20 0.49 -2.15 -6.32
C VAL A 20 0.56 -1.26 -5.09
N ASN A 21 0.03 -0.05 -5.22
CA ASN A 21 -0.03 0.85 -4.09
C ASN A 21 -1.12 0.40 -3.10
N ALA A 22 -0.73 0.10 -1.86
CA ALA A 22 -1.63 -0.41 -0.83
C ALA A 22 -2.79 0.54 -0.52
N ARG A 23 -2.59 1.87 -0.60
CA ARG A 23 -3.68 2.84 -0.38
C ARG A 23 -4.71 2.77 -1.49
N LYS A 24 -4.26 2.57 -2.74
CA LYS A 24 -5.17 2.36 -3.87
C LYS A 24 -5.94 1.07 -3.73
N LEU A 25 -5.29 -0.01 -3.31
CA LEU A 25 -5.94 -1.29 -3.02
C LEU A 25 -7.00 -1.13 -1.92
N HIS A 26 -6.64 -0.52 -0.79
CA HIS A 26 -7.55 -0.23 0.32
C HIS A 26 -8.78 0.58 -0.11
N ALA A 27 -8.57 1.65 -0.89
CA ALA A 27 -9.66 2.47 -1.42
C ALA A 27 -10.52 1.71 -2.44
N PHE A 28 -9.90 0.90 -3.31
CA PHE A 28 -10.58 0.09 -4.30
C PHE A 28 -11.50 -0.94 -3.67
N MET A 29 -11.02 -1.59 -2.61
CA MET A 29 -11.74 -2.55 -1.81
C MET A 29 -12.72 -1.91 -0.81
N LYS A 30 -12.78 -0.57 -0.74
CA LYS A 30 -13.69 0.19 0.15
C LYS A 30 -13.64 -0.29 1.61
N ILE A 31 -12.42 -0.56 2.10
CA ILE A 31 -12.23 -1.03 3.47
C ILE A 31 -12.57 0.11 4.44
N GLY A 32 -13.48 -0.14 5.37
CA GLY A 32 -13.97 0.87 6.33
C GLY A 32 -12.98 1.18 7.47
N LYS A 33 -11.94 0.36 7.63
CA LYS A 33 -10.87 0.59 8.62
C LYS A 33 -9.93 1.71 8.16
N ARG A 34 -9.23 2.33 9.11
CA ARG A 34 -8.17 3.30 8.78
C ARG A 34 -7.00 2.58 8.14
N PHE A 35 -6.49 3.09 7.01
CA PHE A 35 -5.40 2.48 6.23
C PHE A 35 -4.20 2.04 7.09
N ALA A 36 -3.70 2.90 7.98
CA ALA A 36 -2.52 2.59 8.80
C ALA A 36 -2.75 1.40 9.74
N THR A 37 -3.93 1.33 10.37
CA THR A 37 -4.31 0.20 11.21
C THR A 37 -4.49 -1.05 10.37
N TRP A 38 -5.20 -0.94 9.25
CA TRP A 38 -5.45 -2.07 8.35
C TRP A 38 -4.15 -2.70 7.83
N ILE A 39 -3.23 -1.91 7.27
CA ILE A 39 -2.00 -2.46 6.68
C ILE A 39 -1.11 -3.10 7.74
N THR A 40 -1.02 -2.48 8.93
CA THR A 40 -0.22 -3.02 10.05
C THR A 40 -0.83 -4.33 10.56
N ASP A 41 -2.15 -4.38 10.74
CA ASP A 41 -2.86 -5.59 11.15
C ASP A 41 -2.62 -6.74 10.16
N ARG A 42 -2.68 -6.45 8.86
CA ARG A 42 -2.50 -7.46 7.82
C ARG A 42 -1.06 -7.94 7.71
N ILE A 43 -0.08 -7.04 7.79
CA ILE A 43 1.34 -7.41 7.84
C ILE A 43 1.60 -8.34 9.03
N ASN A 44 1.06 -8.01 10.21
CA ASN A 44 1.25 -8.82 11.41
C ASN A 44 0.52 -10.17 11.36
N GLN A 45 -0.70 -10.21 10.82
CA GLN A 45 -1.51 -11.45 10.75
C GLN A 45 -0.93 -12.49 9.79
N TYR A 46 -0.41 -12.05 8.66
CA TYR A 46 0.11 -12.91 7.60
C TYR A 46 1.64 -12.96 7.57
N THR A 47 2.28 -12.37 8.59
CA THR A 47 3.75 -12.33 8.74
C THR A 47 4.47 -11.89 7.46
N PHE A 48 3.94 -10.88 6.78
CA PHE A 48 4.54 -10.36 5.54
C PHE A 48 5.87 -9.67 5.83
N GLU A 49 6.85 -9.86 4.95
CA GLU A 49 8.22 -9.35 5.11
C GLU A 49 8.48 -8.12 4.23
N GLU A 50 9.10 -7.09 4.83
CA GLU A 50 9.56 -5.92 4.09
C GLU A 50 10.79 -6.26 3.24
N GLY A 51 10.78 -5.85 1.97
CA GLY A 51 11.83 -6.20 1.02
C GLY A 51 11.59 -7.54 0.32
N LYS A 52 10.45 -8.19 0.58
CA LYS A 52 10.02 -9.41 -0.13
C LYS A 52 8.56 -9.30 -0.56
N ASP A 53 7.65 -9.12 0.39
CA ASP A 53 6.20 -9.04 0.14
C ASP A 53 5.73 -7.60 -0.09
N PHE A 54 6.41 -6.63 0.52
CA PHE A 54 6.13 -5.22 0.33
C PHE A 54 7.36 -4.34 0.54
N ILE A 55 7.30 -3.12 0.00
CA ILE A 55 8.28 -2.06 0.23
C ILE A 55 7.57 -0.86 0.85
N LYS A 56 8.15 -0.31 1.92
CA LYS A 56 7.77 1.01 2.43
C LYS A 56 8.62 2.08 1.75
N THR A 57 7.97 3.06 1.14
CA THR A 57 8.63 4.25 0.62
C THR A 57 8.20 5.43 1.47
N GLN A 58 9.17 6.14 2.04
CA GLN A 58 8.90 7.39 2.74
C GLN A 58 9.03 8.52 1.72
N ASP A 59 7.88 9.05 1.30
CA ASP A 59 7.88 10.23 0.46
C ASP A 59 7.85 11.47 1.37
N LEU A 60 8.88 12.30 1.28
CA LEU A 60 8.91 13.60 1.96
C LEU A 60 7.96 14.54 1.24
N ARG A 61 6.68 14.49 1.62
CA ARG A 61 5.73 15.50 1.20
C ARG A 61 5.95 16.74 2.04
N PHE A 62 6.68 17.69 1.46
CA PHE A 62 6.65 19.06 1.91
C PHE A 62 5.22 19.57 1.74
N SER A 63 4.56 19.88 2.86
CA SER A 63 3.30 20.61 2.79
C SER A 63 3.59 21.90 2.02
N LYS A 64 2.79 22.19 0.99
CA LYS A 64 2.94 23.37 0.12
C LYS A 64 2.57 24.67 0.86
N LEU A 65 2.61 24.66 2.20
CA LEU A 65 2.33 25.81 3.04
C LEU A 65 3.66 26.51 3.35
N ARG A 66 3.82 27.67 2.71
CA ARG A 66 4.86 28.69 2.93
C ARG A 66 4.77 29.27 4.35
N SER A 67 4.91 28.43 5.37
CA SER A 67 4.89 28.83 6.77
C SER A 67 5.98 28.07 7.51
N ALA A 68 6.80 28.79 8.26
CA ALA A 68 7.91 28.27 9.06
C ALA A 68 7.49 27.24 10.13
N LYS A 69 6.18 27.03 10.35
CA LYS A 69 5.60 26.00 11.25
C LYS A 69 5.10 24.73 10.53
N SER A 70 5.27 24.63 9.21
CA SER A 70 4.84 23.46 8.45
C SER A 70 5.76 22.27 8.78
N ARG A 71 5.36 21.43 9.73
CA ARG A 71 6.00 20.13 9.98
C ARG A 71 5.98 19.32 8.69
N ALA A 72 7.15 18.85 8.25
CA ALA A 72 7.23 17.91 7.14
C ALA A 72 6.34 16.70 7.49
N ALA A 73 5.33 16.44 6.66
CA ALA A 73 4.46 15.30 6.85
C ALA A 73 5.10 14.13 6.09
N THR A 74 5.86 13.31 6.80
CA THR A 74 6.41 12.07 6.22
C THR A 74 5.23 11.15 5.88
N ALA A 75 4.91 11.03 4.59
CA ALA A 75 3.87 10.14 4.12
C ALA A 75 4.50 8.79 3.81
N ILE A 76 4.18 7.79 4.63
CA ILE A 76 4.58 6.42 4.33
C ILE A 76 3.63 5.86 3.27
N GLU A 77 4.20 5.48 2.13
CA GLU A 77 3.55 4.73 1.08
C GLU A 77 3.99 3.26 1.14
N TYR A 78 3.05 2.35 0.92
CA TYR A 78 3.30 0.91 0.90
C TYR A 78 3.06 0.42 -0.52
N HIS A 79 4.06 -0.24 -1.08
CA HIS A 79 4.01 -0.92 -2.37
C HIS A 79 4.02 -2.42 -2.09
N LEU A 80 2.91 -3.10 -2.40
CA LEU A 80 2.73 -4.53 -2.14
C LEU A 80 3.04 -5.29 -3.42
N THR A 81 3.68 -6.46 -3.34
CA THR A 81 3.78 -7.36 -4.49
C THR A 81 2.39 -7.80 -4.94
N LEU A 82 2.28 -8.27 -6.19
CA LEU A 82 1.03 -8.81 -6.69
C LEU A 82 0.51 -9.97 -5.85
N ASP A 83 1.38 -10.82 -5.34
CA ASP A 83 0.97 -11.98 -4.55
C ASP A 83 0.43 -11.56 -3.19
N MET A 84 1.11 -10.65 -2.48
CA MET A 84 0.55 -10.05 -1.26
C MET A 84 -0.79 -9.35 -1.54
N ALA A 85 -0.91 -8.61 -2.64
CA ALA A 85 -2.15 -7.93 -3.00
C ALA A 85 -3.30 -8.90 -3.31
N LYS A 86 -3.02 -10.04 -3.94
CA LYS A 86 -4.01 -11.10 -4.17
C LYS A 86 -4.45 -11.72 -2.85
N GLU A 87 -3.51 -12.06 -1.97
CA GLU A 87 -3.81 -12.61 -0.65
C GLU A 87 -4.72 -11.66 0.15
N LEU A 88 -4.37 -10.36 0.21
CA LEU A 88 -5.24 -9.36 0.85
C LEU A 88 -6.62 -9.28 0.18
N SER A 89 -6.67 -9.38 -1.15
CA SER A 89 -7.93 -9.34 -1.89
C SER A 89 -8.85 -10.51 -1.54
N MET A 90 -8.29 -11.71 -1.41
CA MET A 90 -9.01 -12.92 -1.01
C MET A 90 -9.46 -12.85 0.45
N VAL A 91 -8.63 -12.31 1.34
CA VAL A 91 -8.89 -12.25 2.79
C VAL A 91 -10.01 -11.29 3.15
N GLU A 92 -10.13 -10.14 2.50
CA GLU A 92 -11.21 -9.19 2.80
C GLU A 92 -12.58 -9.66 2.30
N ARG A 93 -12.66 -10.72 1.48
CA ARG A 93 -13.91 -11.36 1.01
C ARG A 93 -14.95 -10.38 0.46
N ASN A 94 -14.52 -9.31 -0.19
CA ASN A 94 -15.43 -8.35 -0.80
C ASN A 94 -15.88 -8.82 -2.20
N GLU A 95 -16.99 -8.31 -2.74
CA GLU A 95 -17.47 -8.67 -4.10
C GLU A 95 -16.41 -8.51 -5.21
N LYS A 96 -15.38 -7.69 -4.96
CA LYS A 96 -14.25 -7.45 -5.87
C LYS A 96 -13.06 -8.39 -5.69
N GLY A 97 -13.04 -9.17 -4.62
CA GLY A 97 -12.00 -10.15 -4.30
C GLY A 97 -12.38 -11.59 -4.62
N ARG A 98 -13.60 -11.82 -5.14
CA ARG A 98 -14.09 -13.12 -5.64
C ARG A 98 -14.00 -13.18 -7.15
#